data_AF-A0A962Y975-F1
#
_entry.id   AF-A0A962Y975-F1
#
_cell.length_a   1.000
_cell.length_b   1.000
_cell.length_c   1.000
_cell.angle_alpha   90.00
_cell.angle_beta   90.00
_cell.angle_gamma   90.00
#
_symmetry.space_group_name_H-M   'P 1'
#
loop_
_entity.id
_entity.type
_entity.pdbx_description
1 polymer ?
#
loop_
_entity_poly.entity_id
_entity_poly.type
_entity_poly.pdbx_seq_one_letter_code
_entity_poly.pdbx_strand_id
1 'polypeptide(L)'
;LHWVYWNDPGHHEQPIAAWMTPGYIGNSWQVPKKVVIEALGAPDPPPDGVRNLVELSEYLDVPIEEMIARAERGIAAFKAEHPPPDGRRSP
;
A
#
# COMPACT_ATOMS: atom_id res chain seq x y z
N LEU A 1 3.37 24.45 1.09
CA LEU A 1 3.94 23.89 2.33
C LEU A 1 4.13 22.40 2.10
N HIS A 2 5.36 21.91 1.91
CA HIS A 2 5.63 20.48 1.72
C HIS A 2 6.11 19.92 3.06
N TRP A 3 5.29 19.09 3.69
CA TRP A 3 5.63 18.46 4.97
C TRP A 3 6.07 17.04 4.66
N VAL A 4 7.38 16.84 4.67
CA VAL A 4 8.02 15.54 4.58
C VAL A 4 8.05 14.97 6.00
N TYR A 5 7.21 13.99 6.30
CA TYR A 5 7.27 13.25 7.56
C TYR A 5 8.06 11.96 7.33
N TRP A 6 9.34 12.00 7.69
CA TRP A 6 10.22 10.83 7.79
C TRP A 6 10.50 10.60 9.27
N ASN A 7 9.95 9.54 9.86
CA ASN A 7 10.53 8.94 11.06
C ASN A 7 9.99 7.52 11.30
N ASP A 8 10.45 6.54 10.50
CA ASP A 8 10.45 5.15 10.93
C ASP A 8 11.72 4.42 10.40
N PRO A 9 12.51 3.77 11.25
CA PRO A 9 13.84 3.25 10.90
C PRO A 9 13.84 2.02 9.97
N GLY A 10 12.68 1.51 9.53
CA GLY A 10 12.55 0.44 8.53
C GLY A 10 12.77 0.85 7.06
N HIS A 11 13.83 1.62 6.78
CA HIS A 11 14.20 2.33 5.54
C HIS A 11 14.27 1.53 4.21
N HIS A 12 13.27 0.74 3.84
CA HIS A 12 13.19 0.07 2.54
C HIS A 12 11.95 0.44 1.71
N GLU A 13 11.09 1.31 2.23
CA GLU A 13 9.73 1.43 1.70
C GLU A 13 9.58 2.74 0.94
N GLN A 14 9.66 2.64 -0.40
CA GLN A 14 9.45 3.80 -1.27
C GLN A 14 8.08 4.43 -0.96
N PRO A 15 7.99 5.77 -0.89
CA PRO A 15 6.71 6.45 -0.75
C PRO A 15 5.74 5.93 -1.82
N ILE A 16 4.52 5.59 -1.41
CA ILE A 16 3.51 5.11 -2.35
C ILE A 16 3.19 6.24 -3.32
N ALA A 17 3.46 5.99 -4.60
CA ALA A 17 3.28 6.96 -5.66
C ALA A 17 2.09 6.60 -6.53
N ALA A 18 1.47 7.62 -7.13
CA ALA A 18 0.24 7.49 -7.90
C ALA A 18 0.33 6.52 -9.09
N TRP A 19 1.52 6.37 -9.70
CA TRP A 19 1.76 5.45 -10.81
C TRP A 19 1.86 3.98 -10.39
N MET A 20 1.94 3.69 -9.08
CA MET A 20 2.12 2.32 -8.59
C MET A 20 0.83 1.50 -8.74
N THR A 21 0.98 0.22 -9.04
CA THR A 21 -0.14 -0.73 -9.10
C THR A 21 -0.29 -1.47 -7.76
N PRO A 22 -1.47 -2.02 -7.41
CA PRO A 22 -1.65 -2.78 -6.17
C PRO A 22 -0.65 -3.94 -6.02
N GLY A 23 -0.30 -4.59 -7.14
CA GLY A 23 0.72 -5.65 -7.16
C GLY A 23 2.13 -5.13 -6.92
N TYR A 24 2.48 -3.99 -7.52
CA TYR A 24 3.78 -3.36 -7.29
C TYR A 24 3.93 -2.92 -5.83
N ILE A 25 2.91 -2.25 -5.28
CA ILE A 25 2.87 -1.81 -3.88
C ILE A 25 3.06 -3.00 -2.94
N GLY A 26 2.32 -4.10 -3.15
CA GLY A 26 2.46 -5.31 -2.34
C GLY A 26 3.89 -5.88 -2.37
N ASN A 27 4.52 -5.91 -3.55
CA ASN A 27 5.90 -6.36 -3.68
C ASN A 27 6.89 -5.40 -3.00
N SER A 28 6.71 -4.09 -3.12
CA SER A 28 7.60 -3.09 -2.50
C SER A 28 7.54 -3.12 -0.97
N TRP A 29 6.36 -3.36 -0.40
CA TRP A 29 6.12 -3.34 1.05
C TRP A 29 6.08 -4.74 1.68
N GLN A 30 6.37 -5.80 0.89
CA GLN A 30 6.33 -7.20 1.31
C GLN A 30 4.98 -7.60 1.94
N VAL A 31 3.88 -7.12 1.34
CA VAL A 31 2.50 -7.40 1.73
C VAL A 31 1.78 -8.15 0.61
N PRO A 32 0.91 -9.14 0.90
CA PRO A 32 0.13 -9.80 -0.13
C PRO A 32 -0.68 -8.80 -0.96
N LYS A 33 -0.60 -8.91 -2.30
CA LYS A 33 -1.35 -8.05 -3.24
C LYS A 33 -2.84 -7.92 -2.88
N LYS A 34 -3.46 -8.99 -2.37
CA LYS A 34 -4.88 -9.02 -2.03
C LYS A 34 -5.24 -8.01 -0.93
N VAL A 35 -4.38 -7.87 0.08
CA VAL A 35 -4.52 -6.86 1.15
C VAL A 35 -4.53 -5.46 0.56
N VAL A 36 -3.65 -5.20 -0.41
CA VAL A 36 -3.57 -3.89 -1.08
C VAL A 36 -4.83 -3.62 -1.92
N ILE A 37 -5.31 -4.62 -2.68
CA ILE A 37 -6.56 -4.51 -3.45
C ILE A 37 -7.75 -4.19 -2.53
N GLU A 38 -7.89 -4.96 -1.45
CA GLU A 38 -8.98 -4.81 -0.47
C GLU A 38 -8.94 -3.43 0.19
N ALA A 39 -7.75 -2.97 0.59
CA ALA A 39 -7.56 -1.64 1.16
C ALA A 39 -7.94 -0.51 0.20
N LEU A 40 -7.64 -0.67 -1.10
CA LEU A 40 -7.97 0.31 -2.13
C LEU A 40 -9.46 0.29 -2.52
N GLY A 41 -10.19 -0.78 -2.20
CA GLY A 41 -11.53 -1.02 -2.74
C GLY A 41 -11.51 -1.27 -4.25
N ALA A 42 -10.40 -1.79 -4.77
CA ALA A 42 -10.25 -2.06 -6.19
C ALA A 42 -11.02 -3.33 -6.61
N PRO A 43 -11.60 -3.39 -7.81
CA PRO A 43 -12.26 -4.60 -8.31
C PRO A 43 -11.26 -5.75 -8.52
N ASP A 44 -11.66 -6.97 -8.15
CA ASP A 44 -10.90 -8.21 -8.35
C ASP A 44 -11.80 -9.32 -8.91
N PRO A 45 -11.63 -9.75 -10.18
CA PRO A 45 -10.64 -9.28 -11.15
C PRO A 45 -10.99 -7.88 -11.71
N PRO A 46 -10.01 -7.07 -12.10
CA PRO A 46 -10.27 -5.77 -12.70
C PRO A 46 -10.84 -5.92 -14.12
N PRO A 47 -11.86 -5.13 -14.51
CA PRO A 47 -12.59 -5.30 -15.76
C PRO A 47 -11.75 -5.07 -17.02
N ASP A 48 -10.76 -4.16 -16.94
CA ASP A 48 -9.95 -3.72 -18.10
C ASP A 48 -8.44 -3.99 -17.92
N GLY A 49 -8.07 -4.92 -17.04
CA GLY A 49 -6.66 -5.26 -16.77
C GLY A 49 -6.04 -4.51 -15.58
N VAL A 50 -4.72 -4.51 -15.48
CA VAL A 50 -3.99 -3.96 -14.31
C VAL A 50 -4.16 -2.44 -14.26
N ARG A 51 -4.68 -1.92 -13.13
CA ARG A 51 -4.83 -0.47 -12.88
C ARG A 51 -3.82 0.04 -11.86
N ASN A 52 -3.24 1.21 -12.09
CA ASN A 52 -2.46 1.97 -11.12
C ASN A 52 -3.38 2.83 -10.21
N LEU A 53 -2.82 3.51 -9.20
CA LEU A 53 -3.62 4.30 -8.27
C LEU A 53 -4.34 5.48 -8.95
N VAL A 54 -3.76 6.12 -9.96
CA VAL A 54 -4.45 7.18 -10.74
C VAL A 54 -5.68 6.61 -11.45
N GLU A 55 -5.50 5.51 -12.17
CA GLU A 55 -6.61 4.86 -12.90
C GLU A 55 -7.70 4.33 -11.97
N LEU A 56 -7.35 3.93 -10.74
CA LEU A 56 -8.31 3.57 -9.70
C LEU A 56 -8.99 4.79 -9.09
N SER A 57 -8.27 5.90 -8.91
CA SER A 57 -8.82 7.15 -8.40
C SER A 57 -9.92 7.68 -9.32
N GLU A 58 -9.67 7.68 -10.63
CA GLU A 58 -10.63 8.07 -11.67
C GLU A 58 -11.81 7.10 -11.76
N TYR A 59 -11.55 5.80 -11.64
CA TYR A 59 -12.60 4.78 -11.74
C TYR A 59 -13.55 4.78 -10.55
N LEU A 60 -13.03 5.00 -9.35
CA LEU A 60 -13.80 4.99 -8.11
C LEU A 60 -14.34 6.37 -7.74
N ASP A 61 -13.99 7.41 -8.49
CA ASP A 61 -14.28 8.82 -8.18
C ASP A 61 -13.77 9.21 -6.77
N VAL A 62 -12.53 8.80 -6.47
CA VAL A 62 -11.86 9.04 -5.18
C VAL A 62 -10.57 9.84 -5.43
N PRO A 63 -10.27 10.90 -4.65
CA PRO A 63 -9.01 11.63 -4.80
C PRO A 63 -7.78 10.74 -4.67
N ILE A 64 -6.73 11.02 -5.45
CA ILE A 64 -5.50 10.22 -5.47
C ILE A 64 -4.81 10.17 -4.10
N GLU A 65 -4.88 11.26 -3.33
CA GLU A 65 -4.35 11.34 -1.97
C GLU A 65 -5.06 10.37 -1.03
N GLU A 66 -6.37 10.20 -1.19
CA GLU A 66 -7.15 9.23 -0.42
C GLU A 66 -6.82 7.79 -0.87
N MET A 67 -6.55 7.55 -2.15
CA MET A 67 -6.09 6.24 -2.63
C MET A 67 -4.73 5.86 -2.04
N ILE A 68 -3.80 6.81 -1.97
CA ILE A 68 -2.49 6.62 -1.32
C ILE A 68 -2.70 6.32 0.16
N ALA A 69 -3.48 7.14 0.87
CA ALA A 69 -3.77 6.95 2.29
C ALA A 69 -4.44 5.59 2.58
N ARG A 70 -5.32 5.11 1.70
CA ARG A 70 -5.92 3.77 1.80
C ARG A 70 -4.88 2.66 1.72
N ALA A 71 -3.97 2.73 0.76
CA ALA A 71 -2.88 1.76 0.64
C ALA A 71 -2.01 1.74 1.89
N GLU A 72 -1.60 2.92 2.38
CA GLU A 72 -0.79 3.05 3.60
C GLU A 72 -1.48 2.45 4.82
N ARG A 73 -2.77 2.76 5.03
CA ARG A 73 -3.57 2.19 6.12
C ARG A 73 -3.68 0.67 6.03
N GLY A 74 -3.90 0.13 4.84
CA GLY A 74 -3.99 -1.32 4.62
C GLY A 74 -2.67 -2.05 4.93
N ILE A 75 -1.56 -1.47 4.47
CA ILE A 75 -0.22 -2.00 4.74
C ILE A 75 0.10 -1.94 6.24
N ALA A 76 -0.16 -0.80 6.88
CA ALA A 76 0.09 -0.63 8.31
C ALA A 76 -0.73 -1.61 9.16
N ALA A 77 -2.01 -1.80 8.83
CA ALA A 77 -2.87 -2.78 9.51
C ALA A 77 -2.32 -4.20 9.36
N PHE A 78 -1.96 -4.61 8.16
CA PHE A 78 -1.41 -5.95 7.91
C PHE A 78 -0.10 -6.19 8.68
N LYS A 79 0.81 -5.22 8.69
CA LYS A 79 2.08 -5.32 9.41
C LYS A 79 1.93 -5.32 10.93
N ALA A 80 0.93 -4.59 11.45
CA ALA A 80 0.63 -4.62 12.88
C ALA A 80 0.14 -6.01 13.33
N GLU A 81 -0.63 -6.71 12.47
CA GLU A 81 -1.08 -8.08 12.70
C GLU A 81 0.03 -9.13 12.49
N HIS A 82 0.96 -8.84 11.58
CA HIS A 82 2.07 -9.72 11.21
C HIS A 82 3.41 -9.03 11.52
N PRO A 83 3.71 -8.77 12.81
CA PRO A 83 4.99 -8.17 13.16
C PRO A 83 6.10 -9.09 12.65
N PRO A 84 7.18 -8.52 12.10
CA PRO A 84 8.32 -9.33 11.69
C PRO A 84 8.76 -10.19 12.88
N PRO A 85 9.16 -11.45 12.64
CA PRO A 85 9.61 -12.32 13.72
C PRO A 85 10.71 -11.59 14.48
N ASP A 86 10.45 -11.30 15.77
CA ASP A 86 11.40 -10.67 16.65
C ASP A 86 12.71 -11.47 16.58
N GLY A 87 13.77 -10.83 16.08
CA GLY A 87 15.13 -11.39 16.07
C GLY A 87 15.71 -11.67 17.46
N ARG A 88 14.93 -11.47 18.54
CA ARG A 88 15.28 -11.75 19.93
C ARG A 88 14.34 -12.77 20.57
N ARG A 89 14.50 -14.04 20.16
CA ARG A 89 14.40 -15.16 21.11
C ARG A 89 15.51 -16.17 20.83
N SER A 90 16.69 -15.89 21.38
CA SER A 90 17.58 -16.96 21.82
C SER A 90 17.52 -16.98 23.36
N PRO A 91 17.27 -18.14 23.98
CA PRO A 91 17.29 -18.28 25.44
C PRO A 91 18.69 -18.01 26.04
#